data_AF-A0AB35F8S8-F1
#
_entry.id   AF-A0AB35F8S8-F1
#
_cell.length_a   1.000
_cell.length_b   1.000
_cell.length_c   1.000
_cell.angle_alpha   90.00
_cell.angle_beta   90.00
_cell.angle_gamma   90.00
#
_symmetry.space_group_name_H-M   'P 1'
#
loop_
_entity.id
_entity.type
_entity.pdbx_description
1 polymer ?
#
loop_
_entity_poly.entity_id
_entity_poly.type
_entity_poly.pdbx_seq_one_letter_code
_entity_poly.pdbx_strand_id
1 'polypeptide(L)'
;MSSAAWADNTSPVGLWRNVDDISGKPRALIRITESNGTLQGRIEKVFLAANESPTCAKCEGALKNTPVVGLVILSGLKKDGNEYTGGQILDPDNGKVYSSKISVTNGGTKLNVRGFIGVSLLGRSQVWERQQ
;
A
#
# COMPACT_ATOMS: atom_id res chain seq x y z
N MET A 1 -32.91 -21.26 5.82
CA MET A 1 -31.51 -21.42 6.26
C MET A 1 -30.68 -20.45 5.44
N SER A 2 -30.43 -19.25 5.96
CA SER A 2 -29.68 -18.22 5.24
C SER A 2 -28.20 -18.41 5.52
N SER A 3 -27.46 -18.87 4.51
CA SER A 3 -26.00 -18.93 4.57
C SER A 3 -25.47 -17.50 4.63
N ALA A 4 -24.97 -17.09 5.80
CA ALA A 4 -24.12 -15.92 5.89
C ALA A 4 -22.85 -16.24 5.09
N ALA A 5 -22.70 -15.63 3.93
CA ALA A 5 -21.42 -15.58 3.24
C ALA A 5 -20.48 -14.78 4.14
N TRP A 6 -19.59 -15.48 4.85
CA TRP A 6 -18.48 -14.84 5.53
C TRP A 6 -17.64 -14.20 4.44
N ALA A 7 -17.72 -12.88 4.31
CA ALA A 7 -16.81 -12.15 3.44
C ALA A 7 -15.39 -12.58 3.82
N ASP A 8 -14.62 -13.01 2.82
CA ASP A 8 -13.23 -13.40 2.98
C ASP A 8 -12.44 -12.13 3.37
N ASN A 9 -12.44 -11.82 4.67
CA ASN A 9 -11.76 -10.66 5.26
C ASN A 9 -10.22 -10.75 5.08
N THR A 10 -9.75 -11.79 4.42
CA THR A 10 -8.38 -12.07 4.02
C THR A 10 -7.97 -11.36 2.73
N SER A 11 -8.93 -10.79 1.97
CA SER A 11 -8.60 -10.02 0.76
C SER A 11 -7.97 -8.66 1.09
N PRO A 12 -6.84 -8.28 0.45
CA PRO A 12 -6.23 -6.97 0.62
C PRO A 12 -6.96 -5.88 -0.17
N VAL A 13 -7.91 -6.23 -1.05
CA VAL A 13 -8.73 -5.24 -1.77
C VAL A 13 -9.52 -4.40 -0.78
N GLY A 14 -9.51 -3.08 -0.96
CA GLY A 14 -10.16 -2.14 -0.06
C GLY A 14 -9.34 -0.88 0.18
N LEU A 15 -9.79 -0.07 1.16
CA LEU A 15 -9.12 1.15 1.56
C LEU A 15 -8.31 0.94 2.83
N TRP A 16 -7.09 1.46 2.82
CA TRP A 16 -6.13 1.31 3.91
C TRP A 16 -5.55 2.66 4.29
N ARG A 17 -5.35 2.86 5.59
CA ARG A 17 -4.66 4.03 6.13
C ARG A 17 -3.29 3.62 6.62
N ASN A 18 -2.24 4.27 6.12
CA ASN A 18 -0.93 4.13 6.72
C ASN A 18 -0.72 5.19 7.80
N VAL A 19 0.08 4.84 8.80
CA VAL A 19 0.37 5.66 9.97
C VAL A 19 1.88 5.84 10.05
N ASP A 20 2.30 7.04 10.43
CA ASP A 20 3.69 7.33 10.75
C ASP A 20 4.05 6.64 12.07
N ASP A 21 5.06 5.78 12.05
CA ASP A 21 5.44 4.93 13.19
C ASP A 21 6.09 5.71 14.34
N ILE A 22 6.58 6.92 14.07
CA ILE A 22 7.18 7.82 15.06
C ILE A 22 6.12 8.71 15.71
N SER A 23 5.31 9.41 14.90
CA SER A 23 4.34 10.40 15.39
C SER A 23 2.94 9.83 15.65
N GLY A 24 2.64 8.63 15.17
CA GLY A 24 1.32 8.01 15.27
C GLY A 24 0.24 8.69 14.42
N LYS A 25 0.60 9.65 13.57
CA LYS A 25 -0.35 10.40 12.74
C LYS A 25 -0.64 9.65 11.43
N PRO A 26 -1.90 9.70 10.94
CA PRO A 26 -2.22 9.24 9.60
C PRO A 26 -1.35 9.95 8.55
N ARG A 27 -0.84 9.20 7.55
CA ARG A 27 -0.09 9.78 6.43
C ARG A 27 -0.92 9.85 5.16
N ALA A 28 -1.59 8.77 4.80
CA ALA A 28 -2.37 8.67 3.57
C ALA A 28 -3.49 7.63 3.65
N LEU A 29 -4.44 7.73 2.71
CA LEU A 29 -5.39 6.68 2.36
C LEU A 29 -4.97 6.06 1.03
N ILE A 30 -4.85 4.74 1.00
CA ILE A 30 -4.40 3.97 -0.15
C ILE A 30 -5.48 2.96 -0.50
N ARG A 31 -6.00 3.02 -1.72
CA ARG A 31 -6.94 2.03 -2.24
C ARG A 31 -6.21 0.94 -3.00
N ILE A 32 -6.41 -0.29 -2.54
CA ILE A 32 -5.97 -1.49 -3.23
C ILE A 32 -7.10 -2.02 -4.09
N THR A 33 -6.78 -2.28 -5.36
CA THR A 33 -7.69 -2.90 -6.34
C THR A 33 -7.01 -4.10 -6.98
N GLU A 34 -7.81 -5.03 -7.47
CA GLU A 34 -7.34 -6.20 -8.19
C GLU A 34 -7.83 -6.15 -9.63
N SER A 35 -6.95 -6.46 -10.57
CA SER A 35 -7.30 -6.67 -11.98
C SER A 35 -6.48 -7.83 -12.52
N ASN A 36 -7.16 -8.81 -13.14
CA ASN A 36 -6.53 -10.00 -13.71
C ASN A 36 -5.58 -10.73 -12.73
N GLY A 37 -6.00 -10.89 -11.46
CA GLY A 37 -5.22 -11.57 -10.43
C GLY A 37 -3.98 -10.81 -9.94
N THR A 38 -3.84 -9.54 -10.32
CA THR A 38 -2.72 -8.68 -9.92
C THR A 38 -3.25 -7.48 -9.15
N LEU A 39 -2.65 -7.21 -7.99
CA LEU A 39 -3.00 -6.07 -7.15
C LEU A 39 -2.21 -4.82 -7.53
N GLN A 40 -2.89 -3.69 -7.39
CA GLN A 40 -2.32 -2.36 -7.43
C GLN A 40 -2.85 -1.52 -6.28
N GLY A 41 -2.04 -0.59 -5.78
CA GLY A 41 -2.40 0.33 -4.69
C GLY A 41 -2.19 1.77 -5.12
N ARG A 42 -3.25 2.59 -5.05
CA ARG A 42 -3.24 4.01 -5.42
C ARG A 42 -3.47 4.89 -4.20
N ILE A 43 -2.72 5.99 -4.08
CA ILE A 43 -2.97 7.00 -3.05
C ILE A 43 -4.23 7.79 -3.41
N GLU A 44 -5.27 7.72 -2.56
CA GLU A 44 -6.50 8.49 -2.72
C GLU A 44 -6.46 9.82 -1.95
N LYS A 45 -5.75 9.86 -0.82
CA LYS A 45 -5.66 11.05 0.03
C LYS A 45 -4.33 11.07 0.78
N VAL A 46 -3.80 12.25 1.05
CA VAL A 46 -2.70 12.50 1.99
C VAL A 46 -3.21 13.39 3.13
N PHE A 47 -2.72 13.14 4.34
CA PHE A 47 -3.04 13.93 5.52
C PHE A 47 -1.85 14.87 5.81
N LEU A 48 -1.93 16.08 5.28
CA LEU A 48 -0.93 17.14 5.45
C LEU A 48 -1.61 18.42 5.95
N ALA A 49 -0.80 19.45 6.24
CA ALA A 49 -1.35 20.76 6.57
C ALA A 49 -2.19 21.32 5.42
N ALA A 50 -3.15 22.20 5.74
CA ALA A 50 -3.99 22.82 4.73
C ALA A 50 -3.14 23.55 3.68
N ASN A 51 -3.46 23.36 2.39
CA ASN A 51 -2.76 23.88 1.20
C ASN A 51 -1.46 23.16 0.78
N GLU A 52 -1.12 22.02 1.41
CA GLU A 52 -0.02 21.19 0.91
C GLU A 52 -0.51 20.20 -0.16
N SER A 53 0.06 20.30 -1.36
CA SER A 53 -0.12 19.33 -2.45
C SER A 53 1.24 18.70 -2.77
N PRO A 54 1.62 17.61 -2.07
CA PRO A 54 2.93 17.02 -2.24
C PRO A 54 3.08 16.43 -3.64
N THR A 55 4.25 16.64 -4.22
CA THR A 55 4.66 16.03 -5.49
C THR A 55 5.81 15.08 -5.26
N CYS A 56 5.95 14.02 -6.08
CA CYS A 56 7.14 13.15 -6.01
C CYS A 56 8.36 13.83 -6.64
N ALA A 57 9.00 14.75 -5.92
CA ALA A 57 10.11 15.56 -6.44
C ALA A 57 11.36 14.72 -6.77
N LYS A 58 11.55 13.60 -6.07
CA LYS A 58 12.69 12.68 -6.23
C LYS A 58 12.39 11.51 -7.17
N CYS A 59 11.16 11.36 -7.63
CA CYS A 59 10.84 10.38 -8.67
C CYS A 59 11.53 10.75 -9.99
N GLU A 60 11.71 9.75 -10.84
CA GLU A 60 12.30 9.91 -12.17
C GLU A 60 11.28 9.68 -13.28
N GLY A 61 11.64 10.09 -14.51
CA GLY A 61 10.81 9.92 -15.69
C GLY A 61 9.43 10.56 -15.57
N ALA A 62 8.40 9.82 -16.00
CA ALA A 62 7.01 10.30 -16.00
C ALA A 62 6.42 10.55 -14.60
N LEU A 63 7.08 10.07 -13.53
CA LEU A 63 6.63 10.24 -12.15
C LEU A 63 7.28 11.46 -11.47
N LYS A 64 8.24 12.12 -12.11
CA LYS A 64 8.92 13.28 -11.54
C LYS A 64 7.96 14.46 -11.41
N ASN A 65 7.90 15.06 -10.22
CA ASN A 65 7.04 16.21 -9.89
C ASN A 65 5.54 15.97 -10.08
N THR A 66 5.09 14.72 -10.25
CA THR A 66 3.67 14.42 -10.30
C THR A 66 3.05 14.51 -8.90
N PRO A 67 1.79 14.95 -8.77
CA PRO A 67 1.07 14.92 -7.50
C PRO A 67 1.11 13.52 -6.87
N VAL A 68 1.38 13.44 -5.57
CA VAL A 68 1.43 12.16 -4.84
C VAL A 68 0.04 11.52 -4.78
N VAL A 69 -1.00 12.34 -4.63
CA VAL A 69 -2.39 11.88 -4.76
C VAL A 69 -2.63 11.42 -6.18
N GLY A 70 -3.13 10.20 -6.34
CA GLY A 70 -3.33 9.55 -7.63
C GLY A 70 -2.20 8.61 -8.05
N LEU A 71 -1.03 8.66 -7.41
CA LEU A 71 0.07 7.74 -7.72
C LEU A 71 -0.29 6.30 -7.38
N VAL A 72 0.03 5.40 -8.31
CA VAL A 72 0.07 3.96 -8.04
C VAL A 72 1.40 3.65 -7.38
N ILE A 73 1.36 3.36 -6.08
CA ILE A 73 2.56 3.06 -5.29
C ILE A 73 2.77 1.58 -5.07
N LEU A 74 1.73 0.73 -5.19
CA LEU A 74 1.88 -0.73 -5.17
C LEU A 74 1.50 -1.28 -6.55
N SER A 75 2.28 -2.23 -7.06
CA SER A 75 1.98 -2.89 -8.34
C SER A 75 2.55 -4.31 -8.41
N GLY A 76 1.96 -5.14 -9.28
CA GLY A 76 2.52 -6.46 -9.62
C GLY A 76 2.36 -7.55 -8.57
N LEU A 77 1.72 -7.25 -7.43
CA LEU A 77 1.53 -8.21 -6.34
C LEU A 77 0.51 -9.28 -6.74
N LYS A 78 0.87 -10.56 -6.58
CA LYS A 78 0.02 -11.71 -6.91
C LYS A 78 -0.11 -12.63 -5.70
N LYS A 79 -1.25 -13.31 -5.59
CA LYS A 79 -1.52 -14.23 -4.49
C LYS A 79 -0.53 -15.40 -4.50
N ASP A 80 0.06 -15.67 -3.34
CA ASP A 80 1.04 -16.73 -3.10
C ASP A 80 0.81 -17.31 -1.69
N GLY A 81 0.07 -18.42 -1.63
CA GLY A 81 -0.43 -18.97 -0.37
C GLY A 81 -1.31 -17.97 0.39
N ASN A 82 -0.82 -17.54 1.56
CA ASN A 82 -1.49 -16.59 2.47
C ASN A 82 -0.98 -15.15 2.33
N GLU A 83 -0.02 -14.90 1.45
CA GLU A 83 0.54 -13.58 1.17
C GLU A 83 0.29 -13.17 -0.29
N TYR A 84 0.67 -11.95 -0.63
CA TYR A 84 0.80 -11.51 -2.01
C TYR A 84 2.24 -11.04 -2.22
N THR A 85 2.92 -11.62 -3.21
CA THR A 85 4.36 -11.48 -3.41
C THR A 85 4.67 -11.08 -4.86
N GLY A 86 5.95 -10.92 -5.19
CA GLY A 86 6.42 -10.64 -6.56
C GLY A 86 6.19 -9.21 -7.07
N GLY A 87 5.56 -8.35 -6.27
CA GLY A 87 5.26 -6.98 -6.64
C GLY A 87 6.33 -5.98 -6.20
N GLN A 88 5.99 -4.71 -6.34
CA GLN A 88 6.85 -3.58 -6.00
C GLN A 88 6.09 -2.49 -5.25
N ILE A 89 6.84 -1.70 -4.47
CA ILE A 89 6.37 -0.48 -3.83
C ILE A 89 7.24 0.72 -4.20
N LEU A 90 6.62 1.80 -4.66
CA LEU A 90 7.26 3.12 -4.82
C LEU A 90 7.14 3.89 -3.50
N ASP A 91 8.27 4.42 -3.02
CA ASP A 91 8.31 5.39 -1.93
C ASP A 91 8.39 6.82 -2.50
N PRO A 92 7.32 7.63 -2.44
CA PRO A 92 7.32 8.98 -2.98
C PRO A 92 8.27 9.94 -2.25
N ASP A 93 8.68 9.65 -1.02
CA ASP A 93 9.54 10.52 -0.20
C ASP A 93 11.01 10.49 -0.66
N ASN A 94 11.43 9.38 -1.28
CA ASN A 94 12.78 9.19 -1.81
C ASN A 94 12.82 8.84 -3.31
N GLY A 95 11.67 8.62 -3.95
CA GLY A 95 11.54 8.31 -5.37
C GLY A 95 11.97 6.90 -5.77
N LYS A 96 12.28 6.02 -4.80
CA LYS A 96 12.82 4.68 -5.06
C LYS A 96 11.72 3.63 -5.10
N VAL A 97 11.94 2.62 -5.94
CA VAL A 97 11.09 1.43 -6.05
C VAL A 97 11.77 0.26 -5.37
N TYR A 98 11.01 -0.46 -4.56
CA TYR A 98 11.45 -1.61 -3.78
C TYR A 98 10.64 -2.84 -4.16
N SER A 99 11.22 -4.03 -4.04
CA SER A 99 10.44 -5.27 -4.05
C SER A 99 9.48 -5.27 -2.88
N SER A 100 8.27 -5.79 -3.07
CA SER A 100 7.24 -5.76 -2.05
C SER A 100 6.49 -7.08 -1.91
N LYS A 101 6.04 -7.32 -0.68
CA LYS A 101 5.04 -8.33 -0.35
C LYS A 101 4.07 -7.77 0.68
N ILE A 102 2.83 -8.25 0.63
CA ILE A 102 1.78 -7.84 1.57
C ILE A 102 1.05 -9.05 2.13
N SER A 103 0.57 -8.92 3.37
CA SER A 103 -0.29 -9.93 3.98
C SER A 103 -1.36 -9.30 4.85
N VAL A 104 -2.59 -9.80 4.72
CA VAL A 104 -3.71 -9.37 5.53
C VAL A 104 -3.69 -10.15 6.84
N THR A 105 -3.79 -9.44 7.96
CA THR A 105 -3.69 -10.01 9.31
C THR A 105 -4.79 -9.45 10.22
N ASN A 106 -4.83 -9.93 11.47
CA ASN A 106 -5.75 -9.48 12.50
C ASN A 106 -7.23 -9.52 12.05
N GLY A 107 -7.65 -10.67 11.52
CA GLY A 107 -9.03 -10.88 11.07
C GLY A 107 -9.46 -9.96 9.92
N GLY A 108 -8.51 -9.42 9.15
CA GLY A 108 -8.77 -8.53 8.04
C GLY A 108 -8.53 -7.05 8.32
N THR A 109 -8.33 -6.66 9.57
CA THR A 109 -8.25 -5.24 9.95
C THR A 109 -6.88 -4.60 9.71
N LYS A 110 -5.83 -5.42 9.52
CA LYS A 110 -4.46 -4.96 9.33
C LYS A 110 -3.86 -5.49 8.04
N LEU A 111 -3.08 -4.66 7.36
CA LEU A 111 -2.27 -5.05 6.21
C LEU A 111 -0.80 -4.83 6.55
N ASN A 112 -0.04 -5.91 6.59
CA ASN A 112 1.41 -5.81 6.66
C ASN A 112 1.93 -5.55 5.25
N VAL A 113 2.68 -4.46 5.09
CA VAL A 113 3.31 -4.07 3.84
C VAL A 113 4.82 -4.05 4.04
N ARG A 114 5.56 -4.88 3.31
CA ARG A 114 7.03 -4.92 3.38
C ARG A 114 7.63 -4.45 2.06
N GLY A 115 8.60 -3.55 2.15
CA GLY A 115 9.46 -3.14 1.04
C GLY A 115 10.92 -3.53 1.33
N PHE A 116 11.63 -4.09 0.35
CA PHE A 116 13.00 -4.57 0.53
C PHE A 116 13.85 -4.47 -0.75
N ILE A 117 15.17 -4.52 -0.59
CA ILE A 117 16.15 -4.52 -1.70
C ILE A 117 16.76 -5.93 -1.81
N GLY A 118 16.57 -6.59 -2.96
CA GLY A 118 17.11 -7.93 -3.20
C GLY A 118 16.42 -8.99 -2.35
N VAL A 119 17.05 -9.43 -1.26
CA VAL A 119 16.47 -10.39 -0.32
C VAL A 119 15.61 -9.70 0.75
N SER A 120 14.52 -10.34 1.17
CA SER A 120 13.54 -9.75 2.09
C SER A 120 14.08 -9.41 3.48
N LEU A 121 15.30 -9.85 3.83
CA LEU A 121 15.98 -9.56 5.09
C LEU A 121 16.38 -8.07 5.21
N LEU A 122 16.68 -7.41 4.08
CA LEU A 122 17.10 -6.00 4.06
C LEU A 122 15.95 -5.11 3.56
N GLY A 123 15.12 -4.66 4.49
CA GLY A 123 13.93 -3.86 4.16
C GLY A 123 13.23 -3.28 5.37
N ARG A 124 12.07 -2.68 5.12
CA ARG A 124 11.19 -2.10 6.14
C ARG A 124 9.79 -2.65 6.01
N SER A 125 9.11 -2.80 7.14
CA SER A 125 7.70 -3.17 7.20
C SER A 125 6.89 -2.02 7.76
N GLN A 126 5.68 -1.85 7.24
CA GLN A 126 4.64 -0.98 7.78
C GLN A 126 3.38 -1.81 8.01
N VAL A 127 2.55 -1.34 8.95
CA VAL A 127 1.22 -1.89 9.18
C VAL A 127 0.22 -0.81 8.80
N TRP A 128 -0.66 -1.13 7.86
CA TRP A 128 -1.76 -0.25 7.47
C TRP A 128 -3.07 -0.75 8.06
N GLU A 129 -3.97 0.18 8.35
CA GLU A 129 -5.24 -0.08 9.00
C GLU A 129 -6.38 -0.01 8.00
N ARG A 130 -7.24 -1.04 7.96
CA ARG A 130 -8.39 -1.04 7.05
C ARG A 130 -9.34 0.10 7.41
N GLN A 131 -9.82 0.82 6.41
CA GLN A 131 -10.88 1.81 6.57
C GLN A 131 -12.20 1.15 6.15
N GLN A 132 -13.20 1.24 7.02
CA GLN A 132 -14.57 0.79 6.77
C GLN A 132 -15.38 1.86 6.05
#